data_AF-A0A418W987-F1
#
_entry.id   AF-A0A418W987-F1
#
_cell.length_a   1.000
_cell.length_b   1.000
_cell.length_c   1.000
_cell.angle_alpha   90.00
_cell.angle_beta   90.00
_cell.angle_gamma   90.00
#
_symmetry.space_group_name_H-M   'P 1'
#
loop_
_entity.id
_entity.type
_entity.pdbx_description
1 polymer ?
#
loop_
_entity_poly.entity_id
_entity_poly.type
_entity_poly.pdbx_seq_one_letter_code
_entity_poly.pdbx_strand_id
1 'polypeptide(L)'
;MLGDARAALEMQGVPLAFLACEPDCADPEIFAERLRLATGAAPVPITPESVIAGLCGTGPNRQTAYLLIDDFHHADHKSQRQLIVESFHRANGSIRVLATARHRFRCGMGSLLIDGKMEEIGLAELAFTPSEARAQFPATLRPDEEKALDSIIRRADGWGAALAVVKRRLARGERLSEIAGAYSSTMREFTAYFEDALALVPPEMAELLLTIAPLEILAPDLVEAVTGRQAEFSLMRAVDACPFVTFDKGIFSIHPLFRTYLAAVARHRDPQMVDLVLLTAADWHESRHDWIAAASCRLRAGHGEAAARLLCRHADEIFAREGKSESLISMIQQLAPIISRSPENLFWISRSVVFHGDFGRAARLIDDPDTVSGGASPLRMQLINILLAFGFEEFDRVRQEGARWLVEAEDAAPSIGPRLRSHWRCRAWPSLIRSGRQRRSISHAPRRRRTTANISAPGSPSSPPCNRWKPACRWMPCASSSTFCRKSIQAPPSGRPSNSCGRPVSTTTVLSIGRQG
;
A
#
# COMPACT_ATOMS: atom_id res chain seq x y z
N MET A 1 21.16 10.04 -9.29
CA MET A 1 21.56 8.63 -9.54
C MET A 1 22.67 8.54 -10.58
N LEU A 2 22.42 8.75 -11.88
CA LEU A 2 23.51 8.69 -12.88
C LEU A 2 24.63 9.72 -12.64
N GLY A 3 24.27 10.94 -12.23
CA GLY A 3 25.25 11.96 -11.86
C GLY A 3 26.13 11.58 -10.66
N ASP A 4 25.58 10.86 -9.67
CA ASP A 4 26.33 10.41 -8.50
C ASP A 4 27.24 9.22 -8.86
N ALA A 5 26.74 8.29 -9.69
CA ALA A 5 27.53 7.20 -10.25
C ALA A 5 28.70 7.73 -11.10
N ARG A 6 28.43 8.75 -11.94
CA ARG A 6 29.44 9.47 -12.72
C ARG A 6 30.51 10.05 -11.80
N ALA A 7 30.12 10.82 -10.78
CA ALA A 7 31.08 11.42 -9.85
C ALA A 7 31.91 10.36 -9.09
N ALA A 8 31.29 9.26 -8.67
CA ALA A 8 31.99 8.15 -8.00
C ALA A 8 33.01 7.46 -8.93
N LEU A 9 32.64 7.21 -10.19
CA LEU A 9 33.53 6.61 -11.19
C LEU A 9 34.66 7.57 -11.60
N GLU A 10 34.38 8.86 -11.74
CA GLU A 10 35.37 9.91 -11.98
C GLU A 10 36.40 9.97 -10.83
N MET A 11 35.95 9.91 -9.57
CA MET A 11 36.85 9.87 -8.41
C MET A 11 37.74 8.62 -8.36
N GLN A 12 37.27 7.50 -8.92
CA GLN A 12 38.05 6.26 -9.02
C GLN A 12 39.01 6.25 -10.23
N GLY A 13 39.00 7.29 -11.06
CA GLY A 13 39.85 7.40 -12.25
C GLY A 13 39.48 6.39 -13.35
N VAL A 14 38.26 5.88 -13.34
CA VAL A 14 37.80 4.89 -14.32
C VAL A 14 37.42 5.60 -15.63
N PRO A 15 37.84 5.11 -16.81
CA PRO A 15 37.43 5.68 -18.09
C PRO A 15 35.90 5.68 -18.21
N LEU A 16 35.30 6.83 -18.49
CA LEU A 16 33.85 6.92 -18.68
C LEU A 16 33.44 7.95 -19.72
N ALA A 17 32.32 7.68 -20.38
CA ALA A 17 31.58 8.64 -21.19
C ALA A 17 30.18 8.82 -20.62
N PHE A 18 29.67 10.05 -20.72
CA PHE A 18 28.32 10.40 -20.34
C PHE A 18 27.56 10.98 -21.54
N LEU A 19 26.47 10.34 -21.90
CA LEU A 19 25.58 10.74 -22.99
C LEU A 19 24.20 11.08 -22.41
N ALA A 20 23.80 12.34 -22.46
CA ALA A 20 22.41 12.73 -22.21
C ALA A 20 21.64 12.69 -23.53
N CYS A 21 20.55 11.92 -23.56
CA CYS A 21 19.66 11.88 -24.72
C CYS A 21 18.56 12.93 -24.55
N GLU A 22 18.36 13.73 -25.58
CA GLU A 22 17.30 14.73 -25.68
C GLU A 22 16.29 14.29 -26.77
N PRO A 23 15.08 14.87 -26.86
CA PRO A 23 14.05 14.43 -27.80
C PRO A 23 14.48 14.36 -29.28
N ASP A 24 15.44 15.18 -29.69
CA ASP A 24 16.07 15.19 -31.02
C ASP A 24 17.05 14.03 -31.26
N CYS A 25 17.47 13.29 -30.23
CA CYS A 25 18.17 12.00 -30.38
C CYS A 25 17.31 10.90 -31.03
N ALA A 26 16.03 11.18 -31.30
CA ALA A 26 15.20 10.34 -32.16
C ALA A 26 15.83 10.22 -33.57
N ASP A 27 16.50 11.27 -34.03
CA ASP A 27 17.31 11.26 -35.24
C ASP A 27 18.60 10.45 -35.03
N PRO A 28 18.84 9.37 -35.82
CA PRO A 28 20.06 8.57 -35.72
C PRO A 28 21.36 9.37 -35.92
N GLU A 29 21.35 10.41 -36.75
CA GLU A 29 22.55 11.21 -37.03
C GLU A 29 22.91 12.10 -35.83
N ILE A 30 21.91 12.73 -35.21
CA ILE A 30 22.09 13.54 -34.00
C ILE A 30 22.56 12.65 -32.84
N PHE A 31 21.94 11.47 -32.67
CA PHE A 31 22.36 10.51 -31.65
C PHE A 31 23.81 10.06 -31.86
N ALA A 32 24.17 9.72 -33.10
CA ALA A 32 25.53 9.33 -33.43
C ALA A 32 26.49 10.47 -33.07
N GLU A 33 26.27 11.69 -33.55
CA GLU A 33 27.16 12.81 -33.26
C GLU A 33 27.34 13.08 -31.75
N ARG A 34 26.26 13.03 -30.96
CA ARG A 34 26.36 13.15 -29.50
C ARG A 34 27.15 11.99 -28.87
N LEU A 35 26.94 10.77 -29.32
CA LEU A 35 27.71 9.61 -28.88
C LEU A 35 29.20 9.77 -29.24
N ARG A 36 29.50 10.34 -30.42
CA ARG A 36 30.87 10.65 -30.86
C ARG A 36 31.56 11.59 -29.89
N LEU A 37 30.90 12.70 -29.58
CA LEU A 37 31.41 13.74 -28.68
C LEU A 37 31.59 13.19 -27.26
N ALA A 38 30.65 12.38 -26.78
CA ALA A 38 30.72 11.78 -25.45
C ALA A 38 31.86 10.75 -25.33
N THR A 39 32.12 9.97 -26.38
CA THR A 39 33.10 8.87 -26.35
C THR A 39 34.47 9.24 -26.90
N GLY A 40 34.60 10.38 -27.58
CA GLY A 40 35.83 10.75 -28.31
C GLY A 40 36.08 9.91 -29.56
N ALA A 41 35.06 9.23 -30.11
CA ALA A 41 35.21 8.42 -31.32
C ALA A 41 35.61 9.27 -32.54
N ALA A 42 36.59 8.81 -33.32
CA ALA A 42 37.19 9.59 -34.41
C ALA A 42 36.56 9.39 -35.81
N PRO A 43 36.24 8.17 -36.31
CA PRO A 43 35.65 8.03 -37.64
C PRO A 43 34.15 8.37 -37.66
N VAL A 44 33.72 8.99 -38.75
CA VAL A 44 32.32 9.21 -39.16
C VAL A 44 32.10 8.45 -40.48
N PRO A 45 31.05 7.61 -40.63
CA PRO A 45 30.01 7.31 -39.65
C PRO A 45 30.54 6.50 -38.46
N ILE A 46 29.86 6.63 -37.33
CA ILE A 46 30.22 5.89 -36.11
C ILE A 46 29.97 4.41 -36.30
N THR A 47 30.94 3.61 -35.89
CA THR A 47 30.85 2.15 -35.87
C THR A 47 31.01 1.64 -34.43
N PRO A 48 30.59 0.40 -34.15
CA PRO A 48 30.88 -0.23 -32.87
C PRO A 48 32.37 -0.17 -32.48
N GLU A 49 33.27 -0.40 -33.44
CA GLU A 49 34.72 -0.32 -33.24
C GLU A 49 35.17 1.07 -32.81
N SER A 50 34.60 2.12 -33.39
CA SER A 50 34.98 3.49 -33.09
C SER A 50 34.53 3.92 -31.69
N VAL A 51 33.34 3.47 -31.27
CA VAL A 51 32.84 3.67 -29.91
C VAL A 51 33.77 3.00 -28.90
N ILE A 52 34.17 1.75 -29.17
CA ILE A 52 35.10 1.01 -28.30
C ILE A 52 36.47 1.68 -28.25
N ALA A 53 37.00 2.11 -29.40
CA ALA A 53 38.29 2.76 -29.48
C ALA A 53 38.30 4.11 -28.74
N GLY A 54 37.21 4.89 -28.82
CA GLY A 54 37.06 6.14 -28.08
C GLY A 54 37.00 5.92 -26.56
N LEU A 55 36.19 4.95 -26.11
CA LEU A 55 35.98 4.66 -24.69
C LEU A 55 37.18 4.01 -23.99
N CYS A 56 37.79 3.00 -24.63
CA CYS A 56 38.81 2.17 -24.01
C CYS A 56 40.24 2.54 -24.46
N GLY A 57 40.39 3.42 -25.45
CA GLY A 57 41.66 3.66 -26.13
C GLY A 57 42.09 2.50 -27.06
N THR A 58 43.25 2.65 -27.72
CA THR A 58 43.75 1.71 -28.74
C THR A 58 44.87 0.77 -28.24
N GLY A 59 45.26 0.83 -26.96
CA GLY A 59 46.37 0.04 -26.41
C GLY A 59 45.97 -1.35 -25.88
N PRO A 60 46.95 -2.24 -25.59
CA PRO A 60 46.73 -3.62 -25.13
C PRO A 60 46.31 -3.75 -23.65
N ASN A 61 46.45 -2.70 -22.83
CA ASN A 61 46.07 -2.70 -21.41
C ASN A 61 44.76 -1.92 -21.19
N ARG A 62 43.66 -2.38 -21.81
CA ARG A 62 42.35 -1.71 -21.72
C ARG A 62 41.74 -1.93 -20.34
N GLN A 63 41.66 -0.86 -19.55
CA GLN A 63 40.80 -0.83 -18.38
C GLN A 63 39.34 -0.87 -18.83
N THR A 64 38.47 -1.43 -17.98
CA THR A 64 37.02 -1.43 -18.22
C THR A 64 36.50 -0.01 -18.22
N ALA A 65 35.87 0.41 -19.33
CA ALA A 65 35.26 1.71 -19.48
C ALA A 65 33.75 1.67 -19.18
N TYR A 66 33.18 2.79 -18.73
CA TYR A 66 31.75 2.92 -18.48
C TYR A 66 31.09 3.86 -19.48
N LEU A 67 30.01 3.43 -20.10
CA LEU A 67 29.14 4.27 -20.90
C LEU A 67 27.85 4.54 -20.12
N LEU A 68 27.70 5.77 -19.65
CA LEU A 68 26.52 6.24 -18.93
C LEU A 68 25.58 6.93 -19.93
N ILE A 69 24.38 6.40 -20.12
CA ILE A 69 23.37 6.95 -21.04
C ILE A 69 22.16 7.41 -20.24
N ASP A 70 21.93 8.71 -20.19
CA ASP A 70 20.76 9.29 -19.54
C ASP A 70 19.62 9.48 -20.55
N ASP A 71 18.39 9.23 -20.11
CA ASP A 71 17.15 9.40 -20.86
C ASP A 71 17.13 8.67 -22.23
N PHE A 72 17.66 7.45 -22.29
CA PHE A 72 17.80 6.65 -23.52
C PHE A 72 16.47 6.35 -24.24
N HIS A 73 15.34 6.50 -23.55
CA HIS A 73 14.00 6.48 -24.15
C HIS A 73 13.82 7.47 -25.32
N HIS A 74 14.59 8.57 -25.37
CA HIS A 74 14.59 9.51 -26.50
C HIS A 74 15.36 8.99 -27.73
N ALA A 75 16.23 7.98 -27.57
CA ALA A 75 17.01 7.36 -28.64
C ALA A 75 16.65 5.89 -28.85
N ASP A 76 15.44 5.47 -28.44
CA ASP A 76 14.99 4.07 -28.44
C ASP A 76 14.49 3.61 -29.82
N HIS A 77 15.30 3.81 -30.85
CA HIS A 77 15.09 3.29 -32.21
C HIS A 77 16.04 2.12 -32.51
N LYS A 78 15.68 1.28 -33.49
CA LYS A 78 16.37 0.02 -33.78
C LYS A 78 17.87 0.22 -34.06
N SER A 79 18.23 1.21 -34.87
CA SER A 79 19.62 1.53 -35.24
C SER A 79 20.46 1.95 -34.05
N GLN A 80 19.94 2.84 -33.20
CA GLN A 80 20.62 3.35 -32.02
C GLN A 80 20.83 2.23 -30.99
N ARG A 81 19.80 1.42 -30.72
CA ARG A 81 19.94 0.22 -29.86
C ARG A 81 20.98 -0.75 -30.41
N GLN A 82 20.92 -1.05 -31.70
CA GLN A 82 21.84 -1.99 -32.35
C GLN A 82 23.29 -1.50 -32.24
N LEU A 83 23.55 -0.21 -32.44
CA LEU A 83 24.89 0.37 -32.27
C LEU A 83 25.43 0.15 -30.85
N ILE A 84 24.63 0.41 -29.81
CA ILE A 84 25.05 0.22 -28.41
C ILE A 84 25.27 -1.26 -28.09
N VAL A 85 24.33 -2.12 -28.49
CA VAL A 85 24.39 -3.58 -28.24
C VAL A 85 25.57 -4.22 -28.97
N GLU A 86 25.82 -3.85 -30.23
CA GLU A 86 26.97 -4.35 -30.99
C GLU A 86 28.30 -3.86 -30.39
N SER A 87 28.37 -2.59 -29.95
CA SER A 87 29.55 -2.05 -29.25
C SER A 87 29.84 -2.85 -27.99
N PHE A 88 28.81 -3.15 -27.20
CA PHE A 88 28.94 -3.96 -25.99
C PHE A 88 29.42 -5.39 -26.29
N HIS A 89 28.82 -6.06 -27.27
CA HIS A 89 29.23 -7.41 -27.66
C HIS A 89 30.68 -7.47 -28.16
N ARG A 90 31.07 -6.54 -29.04
CA ARG A 90 32.43 -6.48 -29.61
C ARG A 90 33.49 -6.04 -28.59
N ALA A 91 33.10 -5.27 -27.57
CA ALA A 91 34.00 -4.90 -26.47
C ALA A 91 34.41 -6.10 -25.59
N ASN A 92 33.68 -7.22 -25.63
CA ASN A 92 33.99 -8.46 -24.92
C ASN A 92 34.36 -8.26 -23.43
N GLY A 93 33.66 -7.36 -22.74
CA GLY A 93 33.86 -7.05 -21.32
C GLY A 93 34.71 -5.82 -21.01
N SER A 94 35.28 -5.15 -22.03
CA SER A 94 35.98 -3.88 -21.85
C SER A 94 35.06 -2.68 -21.65
N ILE A 95 33.75 -2.83 -21.89
CA ILE A 95 32.75 -1.77 -21.67
C ILE A 95 31.65 -2.28 -20.74
N ARG A 96 31.24 -1.43 -19.81
CA ARG A 96 30.00 -1.57 -19.02
C ARG A 96 29.06 -0.43 -19.40
N VAL A 97 27.78 -0.74 -19.60
CA VAL A 97 26.78 0.26 -19.98
C VAL A 97 25.80 0.42 -18.84
N LEU A 98 25.55 1.68 -18.46
CA LEU A 98 24.52 2.06 -17.51
C LEU A 98 23.55 2.99 -18.23
N ALA A 99 22.33 2.55 -18.48
CA ALA A 99 21.34 3.35 -19.19
C ALA A 99 20.12 3.65 -18.32
N THR A 100 19.53 4.84 -18.47
CA THR A 100 18.25 5.22 -17.85
C THR A 100 17.17 5.35 -18.92
N ALA A 101 15.96 4.91 -18.60
CA ALA A 101 14.80 5.09 -19.46
C ALA A 101 13.52 5.22 -18.64
N ARG A 102 12.47 5.74 -19.30
CA ARG A 102 11.12 5.88 -18.72
C ARG A 102 10.19 4.73 -19.08
N HIS A 103 10.55 3.89 -20.04
CA HIS A 103 9.81 2.69 -20.43
C HIS A 103 10.76 1.53 -20.66
N ARG A 104 10.25 0.29 -20.59
CA ARG A 104 11.03 -0.90 -20.90
C ARG A 104 11.35 -0.97 -22.39
N PHE A 105 12.56 -1.41 -22.70
CA PHE A 105 13.01 -1.53 -24.08
C PHE A 105 12.32 -2.69 -24.77
N ARG A 106 11.51 -2.37 -25.79
CA ARG A 106 10.54 -3.32 -26.36
C ARG A 106 11.15 -4.40 -27.26
N CYS A 107 12.35 -4.19 -27.79
CA CYS A 107 13.01 -5.16 -28.67
C CYS A 107 14.52 -4.93 -28.83
N GLY A 108 15.26 -5.97 -29.22
CA GLY A 108 16.68 -5.86 -29.58
C GLY A 108 17.68 -6.08 -28.43
N MET A 109 17.20 -6.38 -27.22
CA MET A 109 18.05 -6.70 -26.06
C MET A 109 17.79 -8.07 -25.43
N GLY A 110 16.90 -8.87 -26.02
CA GLY A 110 16.55 -10.20 -25.49
C GLY A 110 17.73 -11.16 -25.39
N SER A 111 18.70 -11.10 -26.32
CA SER A 111 19.94 -11.88 -26.23
C SER A 111 20.77 -11.53 -25.00
N LEU A 112 20.83 -10.24 -24.63
CA LEU A 112 21.58 -9.80 -23.45
C LEU A 112 20.94 -10.27 -22.15
N LEU A 113 19.60 -10.31 -22.11
CA LEU A 113 18.84 -10.83 -20.97
C LEU A 113 19.05 -12.35 -20.81
N ILE A 114 18.93 -13.13 -21.90
CA ILE A 114 19.13 -14.58 -21.87
C ILE A 114 20.56 -14.94 -21.48
N ASP A 115 21.54 -14.20 -21.97
CA ASP A 115 22.96 -14.39 -21.64
C ASP A 115 23.32 -13.93 -20.23
N GLY A 116 22.38 -13.36 -19.46
CA GLY A 116 22.64 -12.79 -18.12
C GLY A 116 23.62 -11.62 -18.15
N LYS A 117 23.71 -10.92 -19.29
CA LYS A 117 24.61 -9.77 -19.51
C LYS A 117 23.93 -8.44 -19.23
N MET A 118 22.60 -8.44 -19.08
CA MET A 118 21.78 -7.27 -18.82
C MET A 118 20.86 -7.54 -17.64
N GLU A 119 20.79 -6.57 -16.74
CA GLU A 119 19.87 -6.54 -15.60
C GLU A 119 19.03 -5.26 -15.67
N GLU A 120 17.72 -5.41 -15.52
CA GLU A 120 16.79 -4.29 -15.45
C GLU A 120 16.40 -4.05 -13.99
N ILE A 121 16.61 -2.82 -13.52
CA ILE A 121 16.15 -2.36 -12.21
C ILE A 121 14.92 -1.47 -12.45
N GLY A 122 13.75 -1.93 -12.02
CA GLY A 122 12.49 -1.24 -12.19
C GLY A 122 12.17 -0.26 -11.05
N LEU A 123 10.98 0.33 -11.13
CA LEU A 123 10.48 1.26 -10.13
C LEU A 123 10.35 0.61 -8.75
N ALA A 124 9.94 -0.66 -8.69
CA ALA A 124 9.74 -1.38 -7.44
C ALA A 124 11.07 -1.64 -6.71
N GLU A 125 12.13 -1.99 -7.46
CA GLU A 125 13.46 -2.22 -6.93
C GLU A 125 14.15 -0.92 -6.48
N LEU A 126 13.83 0.21 -7.12
CA LEU A 126 14.31 1.53 -6.71
C LEU A 126 13.47 2.22 -5.65
N ALA A 127 12.31 1.66 -5.29
CA ALA A 127 11.46 2.22 -4.27
C ALA A 127 12.21 2.19 -2.94
N PHE A 128 12.34 3.34 -2.30
CA PHE A 128 12.94 3.44 -0.99
C PHE A 128 12.16 2.59 0.01
N THR A 129 12.86 1.77 0.79
CA THR A 129 12.29 1.16 1.97
C THR A 129 11.85 2.25 2.97
N PRO A 130 10.90 1.97 3.88
CA PRO A 130 10.50 2.94 4.90
C PRO A 130 11.68 3.49 5.72
N SER A 131 12.68 2.65 6.00
CA SER A 131 13.93 3.03 6.66
C SER A 131 14.78 3.99 5.85
N GLU A 132 14.99 3.71 4.55
CA GLU A 132 15.78 4.58 3.69
C GLU A 132 15.04 5.90 3.43
N ALA A 133 13.73 5.85 3.24
CA ALA A 133 12.87 7.03 3.11
C ALA A 133 12.94 7.91 4.36
N ARG A 134 12.90 7.33 5.57
CA ARG A 134 13.07 8.08 6.83
C ARG A 134 14.46 8.69 6.95
N ALA A 135 15.49 7.96 6.54
CA ALA A 135 16.88 8.44 6.53
C ALA A 135 17.13 9.63 5.60
N GLN A 136 16.20 9.90 4.67
CA GLN A 136 16.24 11.10 3.83
C GLN A 136 15.91 12.39 4.59
N PHE A 137 15.38 12.32 5.82
CA PHE A 137 14.95 13.46 6.63
C PHE A 137 15.75 13.55 7.95
N PRO A 138 15.72 14.70 8.66
CA PRO A 138 16.41 14.84 9.93
C PRO A 138 16.04 13.74 10.94
N ALA A 139 17.04 13.26 11.68
CA ALA A 139 16.87 12.21 12.68
C ALA A 139 15.98 12.68 13.85
N THR A 140 16.06 13.96 14.20
CA THR A 140 15.29 14.56 15.29
C THR A 140 14.17 15.42 14.72
N LEU A 141 12.93 15.02 14.98
CA LEU A 141 11.70 15.75 14.61
C LEU A 141 10.81 15.87 15.85
N ARG A 142 9.91 16.86 15.86
CA ARG A 142 8.89 16.95 16.90
C ARG A 142 7.85 15.82 16.73
N PRO A 143 7.12 15.40 17.77
CA PRO A 143 6.18 14.27 17.67
C PRO A 143 5.05 14.46 16.63
N ASP A 144 4.61 15.71 16.40
CA ASP A 144 3.65 16.06 15.36
C ASP A 144 4.23 15.91 13.95
N GLU A 145 5.50 16.31 13.78
CA GLU A 145 6.25 16.20 12.54
C GLU A 145 6.61 14.76 12.20
N GLU A 146 6.87 13.93 13.20
CA GLU A 146 7.12 12.50 13.02
C GLU A 146 5.89 11.79 12.47
N LYS A 147 4.71 12.03 13.05
CA LYS A 147 3.44 11.50 12.52
C LYS A 147 3.16 11.97 11.09
N ALA A 148 3.45 13.25 10.81
CA ALA A 148 3.29 13.82 9.47
C ALA A 148 4.24 13.15 8.47
N LEU A 149 5.50 12.95 8.84
CA LEU A 149 6.49 12.27 8.01
C LEU A 149 6.13 10.80 7.77
N ASP A 150 5.71 10.06 8.79
CA ASP A 150 5.26 8.66 8.64
C ASP A 150 4.07 8.57 7.67
N SER A 151 3.16 9.56 7.73
CA SER A 151 2.06 9.67 6.78
C SER A 151 2.55 9.92 5.36
N ILE A 152 3.53 10.82 5.17
CA ILE A 152 4.14 11.09 3.87
C ILE A 152 4.87 9.85 3.33
N ILE A 153 5.71 9.19 4.12
CA ILE A 153 6.47 8.00 3.71
C ILE A 153 5.52 6.89 3.26
N ARG A 154 4.46 6.63 4.03
CA ARG A 154 3.43 5.65 3.66
C ARG A 154 2.75 5.98 2.34
N ARG A 155 2.51 7.27 2.07
CA ARG A 155 1.79 7.72 0.86
C ARG A 155 2.70 7.90 -0.35
N ALA A 156 3.98 8.14 -0.13
CA ALA A 156 5.01 8.17 -1.15
C ALA A 156 5.28 6.77 -1.70
N ASP A 157 5.01 5.72 -0.90
CA ASP A 157 5.19 4.31 -1.28
C ASP A 157 6.60 4.03 -1.84
N GLY A 158 7.60 4.62 -1.19
CA GLY A 158 9.00 4.51 -1.59
C GLY A 158 9.40 5.36 -2.80
N TRP A 159 8.48 6.08 -3.45
CA TRP A 159 8.79 6.86 -4.64
C TRP A 159 9.69 8.07 -4.33
N GLY A 160 10.95 8.00 -4.79
CA GLY A 160 11.98 8.99 -4.50
C GLY A 160 11.65 10.42 -4.96
N ALA A 161 11.00 10.56 -6.12
CA ALA A 161 10.59 11.88 -6.62
C ALA A 161 9.52 12.52 -5.71
N ALA A 162 8.61 11.72 -5.16
CA ALA A 162 7.63 12.18 -4.18
C ALA A 162 8.29 12.75 -2.92
N LEU A 163 9.32 12.06 -2.42
CA LEU A 163 10.10 12.53 -1.26
C LEU A 163 10.93 13.77 -1.60
N ALA A 164 11.44 13.88 -2.83
CA ALA A 164 12.18 15.05 -3.29
C ALA A 164 11.30 16.31 -3.33
N VAL A 165 10.03 16.19 -3.73
CA VAL A 165 9.05 17.29 -3.65
C VAL A 165 8.88 17.75 -2.20
N VAL A 166 8.74 16.81 -1.26
CA VAL A 166 8.64 17.14 0.18
C VAL A 166 9.88 17.88 0.65
N LYS A 167 11.08 17.39 0.34
CA LYS A 167 12.34 18.07 0.69
C LYS A 167 12.41 19.49 0.14
N ARG A 168 11.98 19.70 -1.11
CA ARG A 168 11.98 21.02 -1.75
C ARG A 168 11.03 21.99 -1.04
N ARG A 169 9.85 21.53 -0.61
CA ARG A 169 8.89 22.34 0.16
C ARG A 169 9.42 22.67 1.56
N LEU A 170 10.05 21.72 2.24
CA LEU A 170 10.74 21.98 3.51
C LEU A 170 11.85 23.03 3.36
N ALA A 171 12.64 22.95 2.28
CA ALA A 171 13.68 23.95 1.99
C ALA A 171 13.11 25.36 1.72
N ARG A 172 11.82 25.48 1.38
CA ARG A 172 11.10 26.76 1.24
C ARG A 172 10.49 27.26 2.55
N GLY A 173 10.67 26.53 3.66
CA GLY A 173 10.22 26.93 5.00
C GLY A 173 8.84 26.38 5.42
N GLU A 174 8.23 25.50 4.63
CA GLU A 174 6.95 24.87 4.98
C GLU A 174 7.11 23.82 6.08
N ARG A 175 6.04 23.55 6.85
CA ARG A 175 6.06 22.53 7.91
C ARG A 175 5.65 21.15 7.38
N LEU A 176 6.19 20.09 7.96
CA LEU A 176 5.82 18.71 7.60
C LEU A 176 4.32 18.44 7.74
N SER A 177 3.67 19.01 8.77
CA SER A 177 2.22 18.85 8.99
C SER A 177 1.39 19.50 7.88
N GLU A 178 1.78 20.66 7.39
CA GLU A 178 1.14 21.37 6.26
C GLU A 178 1.31 20.57 4.97
N ILE A 179 2.54 20.11 4.71
CA ILE A 179 2.84 19.27 3.55
C ILE A 179 2.05 17.96 3.61
N ALA A 180 2.00 17.29 4.77
CA ALA A 180 1.26 16.04 4.94
C ALA A 180 -0.25 16.22 4.73
N GLY A 181 -0.82 17.34 5.18
CA GLY A 181 -2.22 17.70 4.96
C GLY A 181 -2.54 17.96 3.49
N ALA A 182 -1.64 18.64 2.77
CA ALA A 182 -1.78 18.89 1.34
C ALA A 182 -1.32 17.71 0.46
N TYR A 183 -0.59 16.74 1.02
CA TYR A 183 -0.04 15.59 0.31
C TYR A 183 -1.19 14.88 -0.37
N SER A 184 -1.15 14.79 -1.69
CA SER A 184 -2.22 14.23 -2.50
C SER A 184 -1.74 14.18 -3.94
N SER A 185 -2.31 13.27 -4.74
CA SER A 185 -2.05 13.21 -6.17
C SER A 185 -2.45 14.50 -6.92
N THR A 186 -3.26 15.36 -6.28
CA THR A 186 -3.70 16.67 -6.81
C THR A 186 -2.73 17.81 -6.46
N MET A 187 -1.63 17.53 -5.77
CA MET A 187 -0.51 18.48 -5.68
C MET A 187 -0.04 18.83 -7.10
N ARG A 188 0.19 20.12 -7.36
CA ARG A 188 0.58 20.62 -8.68
C ARG A 188 1.82 19.90 -9.23
N GLU A 189 2.82 19.66 -8.38
CA GLU A 189 4.05 18.97 -8.75
C GLU A 189 3.81 17.53 -9.23
N PHE A 190 2.89 16.81 -8.59
CA PHE A 190 2.55 15.44 -8.99
C PHE A 190 1.63 15.41 -10.20
N THR A 191 0.68 16.33 -10.27
CA THR A 191 -0.26 16.44 -11.40
C THR A 191 0.50 16.69 -12.70
N ALA A 192 1.35 17.71 -12.76
CA ALA A 192 2.13 18.03 -13.96
C ALA A 192 3.05 16.86 -14.37
N TYR A 193 3.69 16.21 -13.39
CA TYR A 193 4.56 15.06 -13.68
C TYR A 193 3.77 13.86 -14.22
N PHE A 194 2.59 13.56 -13.66
CA PHE A 194 1.76 12.47 -14.13
C PHE A 194 1.07 12.77 -15.47
N GLU A 195 0.77 14.03 -15.78
CA GLU A 195 0.34 14.48 -17.10
C GLU A 195 1.41 14.18 -18.15
N ASP A 196 2.67 14.59 -17.89
CA ASP A 196 3.80 14.31 -18.78
C ASP A 196 4.03 12.80 -18.95
N ALA A 197 3.96 12.04 -17.85
CA ALA A 197 4.14 10.60 -17.89
C ALA A 197 3.03 9.91 -18.69
N LEU A 198 1.78 10.34 -18.54
CA LEU A 198 0.65 9.78 -19.28
C LEU A 198 0.70 10.14 -20.76
N ALA A 199 1.21 11.32 -21.12
CA ALA A 199 1.39 11.74 -22.51
C ALA A 199 2.38 10.86 -23.30
N LEU A 200 3.31 10.19 -22.61
CA LEU A 200 4.24 9.23 -23.21
C LEU A 200 3.63 7.82 -23.39
N VAL A 201 2.51 7.54 -22.73
CA VAL A 201 1.83 6.24 -22.84
C VAL A 201 1.04 6.19 -24.15
N PRO A 202 1.11 5.10 -24.94
CA PRO A 202 0.30 4.96 -26.15
C PRO A 202 -1.20 5.20 -25.86
N PRO A 203 -1.94 5.91 -26.72
CA PRO A 203 -3.31 6.33 -26.44
C PRO A 203 -4.23 5.17 -26.00
N GLU A 204 -4.12 4.02 -26.65
CA GLU A 204 -4.87 2.82 -26.31
C GLU A 204 -4.62 2.34 -24.86
N MET A 205 -3.38 2.41 -24.39
CA MET A 205 -2.99 2.02 -23.03
C MET A 205 -3.36 3.10 -22.01
N ALA A 206 -3.30 4.37 -22.39
CA ALA A 206 -3.77 5.47 -21.54
C ALA A 206 -5.29 5.34 -21.25
N GLU A 207 -6.09 5.03 -22.27
CA GLU A 207 -7.53 4.76 -22.10
C GLU A 207 -7.80 3.56 -21.19
N LEU A 208 -7.04 2.47 -21.37
CA LEU A 208 -7.13 1.31 -20.50
C LEU A 208 -6.84 1.67 -19.05
N LEU A 209 -5.73 2.38 -18.80
CA LEU A 209 -5.32 2.80 -17.46
C LEU A 209 -6.35 3.72 -16.80
N LEU A 210 -6.94 4.65 -17.54
CA LEU A 210 -8.02 5.50 -17.04
C LEU A 210 -9.27 4.69 -16.68
N THR A 211 -9.62 3.69 -17.49
CA THR A 211 -10.77 2.81 -17.27
C THR A 211 -10.61 1.95 -16.02
N ILE A 212 -9.41 1.40 -15.79
CA ILE A 212 -9.16 0.47 -14.67
C ILE A 212 -8.65 1.16 -13.40
N ALA A 213 -8.24 2.42 -13.45
CA ALA A 213 -7.75 3.18 -12.29
C ALA A 213 -8.72 3.23 -11.09
N PRO A 214 -10.06 3.21 -11.26
CA PRO A 214 -10.98 3.07 -10.14
C PRO A 214 -10.86 1.74 -9.38
N LEU A 215 -10.26 0.70 -9.96
CA LEU A 215 -10.14 -0.60 -9.32
C LEU A 215 -8.96 -0.60 -8.31
N GLU A 216 -9.17 -1.20 -7.13
CA GLU A 216 -8.11 -1.35 -6.13
C GLU A 216 -7.21 -2.56 -6.40
N ILE A 217 -7.79 -3.60 -7.01
CA ILE A 217 -7.10 -4.81 -7.47
C ILE A 217 -7.22 -4.91 -8.98
N LEU A 218 -6.18 -5.39 -9.64
CA LEU A 218 -6.16 -5.62 -11.08
C LEU A 218 -6.13 -7.12 -11.37
N ALA A 219 -7.18 -7.82 -10.94
CA ALA A 219 -7.38 -9.22 -11.31
C ALA A 219 -7.78 -9.30 -12.80
N PRO A 220 -7.17 -10.17 -13.62
CA PRO A 220 -7.45 -10.23 -15.04
C PRO A 220 -8.94 -10.42 -15.38
N ASP A 221 -9.62 -11.31 -14.66
CA ASP A 221 -11.05 -11.59 -14.81
C ASP A 221 -11.94 -10.37 -14.46
N LEU A 222 -11.55 -9.57 -13.47
CA LEU A 222 -12.23 -8.30 -13.14
C LEU A 222 -11.99 -7.25 -14.23
N VAL A 223 -10.75 -7.13 -14.72
CA VAL A 223 -10.42 -6.18 -15.79
C VAL A 223 -11.15 -6.57 -17.09
N GLU A 224 -11.28 -7.86 -17.38
CA GLU A 224 -12.08 -8.37 -18.50
C GLU A 224 -13.55 -8.01 -18.36
N ALA A 225 -14.14 -8.22 -17.17
CA ALA A 225 -15.54 -7.88 -16.91
C ALA A 225 -15.82 -6.38 -17.12
N VAL A 226 -14.87 -5.52 -16.78
CA VAL A 226 -14.99 -4.06 -16.88
C VAL A 226 -14.71 -3.54 -18.29
N THR A 227 -13.69 -4.08 -18.96
CA THR A 227 -13.18 -3.53 -20.24
C THR A 227 -13.71 -4.25 -21.47
N GLY A 228 -14.19 -5.50 -21.32
CA GLY A 228 -14.59 -6.37 -22.43
C GLY A 228 -13.43 -6.81 -23.32
N ARG A 229 -12.17 -6.57 -22.93
CA ARG A 229 -10.95 -6.92 -23.67
C ARG A 229 -10.23 -8.08 -23.01
N GLN A 230 -9.39 -8.79 -23.76
CA GLN A 230 -8.43 -9.74 -23.18
C GLN A 230 -7.50 -9.00 -22.18
N ALA A 231 -7.72 -9.25 -20.89
CA ALA A 231 -7.15 -8.42 -19.83
C ALA A 231 -5.65 -8.67 -19.67
N GLU A 232 -5.22 -9.93 -19.63
CA GLU A 232 -3.82 -10.27 -19.37
C GLU A 232 -2.87 -9.65 -20.39
N PHE A 233 -3.20 -9.77 -21.67
CA PHE A 233 -2.38 -9.18 -22.73
C PHE A 233 -2.35 -7.65 -22.65
N SER A 234 -3.51 -7.04 -22.38
CA SER A 234 -3.63 -5.58 -22.28
C SER A 234 -2.90 -5.03 -21.04
N LEU A 235 -2.96 -5.74 -19.91
CA LEU A 235 -2.25 -5.39 -18.68
C LEU A 235 -0.74 -5.55 -18.84
N MET A 236 -0.27 -6.61 -19.53
CA MET A 236 1.15 -6.76 -19.82
C MET A 236 1.68 -5.63 -20.71
N ARG A 237 0.92 -5.25 -21.74
CA ARG A 237 1.25 -4.07 -22.56
C ARG A 237 1.27 -2.78 -21.74
N ALA A 238 0.41 -2.65 -20.74
CA ALA A 238 0.41 -1.50 -19.83
C ALA A 238 1.66 -1.48 -18.94
N VAL A 239 2.13 -2.64 -18.46
CA VAL A 239 3.41 -2.78 -17.73
C VAL A 239 4.59 -2.33 -18.60
N ASP A 240 4.61 -2.72 -19.87
CA ASP A 240 5.69 -2.32 -20.78
C ASP A 240 5.63 -0.83 -21.17
N ALA A 241 4.42 -0.27 -21.22
CA ALA A 241 4.19 1.10 -21.66
C ALA A 241 4.30 2.13 -20.53
N CYS A 242 4.06 1.76 -19.28
CA CYS A 242 3.98 2.69 -18.17
C CYS A 242 4.74 2.17 -16.94
N PRO A 243 5.79 2.87 -16.48
CA PRO A 243 6.64 2.40 -15.37
C PRO A 243 5.90 2.38 -14.02
N PHE A 244 4.74 3.04 -13.91
CA PHE A 244 3.89 3.04 -12.71
C PHE A 244 2.98 1.81 -12.63
N VAL A 245 3.02 0.94 -13.63
CA VAL A 245 2.28 -0.32 -13.68
C VAL A 245 3.29 -1.45 -13.52
N THR A 246 3.11 -2.28 -12.51
CA THR A 246 4.03 -3.39 -12.21
C THR A 246 3.30 -4.71 -12.22
N PHE A 247 4.05 -5.77 -12.47
CA PHE A 247 3.60 -7.15 -12.32
C PHE A 247 4.62 -7.88 -11.45
N ASP A 248 4.29 -8.07 -10.17
CA ASP A 248 5.12 -8.79 -9.20
C ASP A 248 4.33 -9.96 -8.60
N LYS A 249 4.97 -11.12 -8.47
CA LYS A 249 4.39 -12.35 -7.89
C LYS A 249 3.01 -12.71 -8.45
N GLY A 250 2.78 -12.47 -9.74
CA GLY A 250 1.50 -12.76 -10.39
C GLY A 250 0.41 -11.71 -10.17
N ILE A 251 0.73 -10.56 -9.58
CA ILE A 251 -0.23 -9.50 -9.24
C ILE A 251 0.12 -8.23 -10.02
N PHE A 252 -0.85 -7.71 -10.77
CA PHE A 252 -0.77 -6.40 -11.40
C PHE A 252 -1.08 -5.30 -10.38
N SER A 253 -0.29 -4.24 -10.38
CA SER A 253 -0.54 -3.08 -9.51
C SER A 253 -0.21 -1.76 -10.20
N ILE A 254 -1.00 -0.73 -9.89
CA ILE A 254 -0.71 0.65 -10.27
C ILE A 254 -0.26 1.38 -9.02
N HIS A 255 0.86 2.11 -9.14
CA HIS A 255 1.41 2.91 -8.05
C HIS A 255 0.32 3.81 -7.42
N PRO A 256 0.14 3.84 -6.08
CA PRO A 256 -1.03 4.46 -5.46
C PRO A 256 -1.26 5.94 -5.80
N LEU A 257 -0.20 6.75 -5.88
CA LEU A 257 -0.31 8.16 -6.26
C LEU A 257 -0.77 8.31 -7.71
N PHE A 258 -0.26 7.48 -8.61
CA PHE A 258 -0.63 7.52 -10.03
C PHE A 258 -2.05 7.01 -10.24
N ARG A 259 -2.46 5.94 -9.54
CA ARG A 259 -3.84 5.44 -9.54
C ARG A 259 -4.83 6.52 -9.09
N THR A 260 -4.50 7.24 -8.01
CA THR A 260 -5.38 8.31 -7.49
C THR A 260 -5.49 9.48 -8.48
N TYR A 261 -4.38 9.84 -9.13
CA TYR A 261 -4.38 10.81 -10.23
C TYR A 261 -5.26 10.34 -11.40
N LEU A 262 -5.02 9.14 -11.93
CA LEU A 262 -5.78 8.57 -13.05
C LEU A 262 -7.28 8.46 -12.74
N ALA A 263 -7.64 8.04 -11.53
CA ALA A 263 -9.04 7.94 -11.10
C ALA A 263 -9.71 9.33 -11.05
N ALA A 264 -8.98 10.37 -10.65
CA ALA A 264 -9.50 11.74 -10.68
C ALA A 264 -9.70 12.24 -12.11
N VAL A 265 -8.74 11.99 -13.00
CA VAL A 265 -8.84 12.32 -14.43
C VAL A 265 -10.01 11.58 -15.09
N ALA A 266 -10.14 10.27 -14.84
CA ALA A 266 -11.22 9.44 -15.35
C ALA A 266 -12.59 9.95 -14.87
N ARG A 267 -12.72 10.27 -13.58
CA ARG A 267 -13.95 10.81 -13.00
C ARG A 267 -14.32 12.17 -13.60
N HIS A 268 -13.35 13.04 -13.85
CA HIS A 268 -13.60 14.34 -14.48
C HIS A 268 -14.01 14.19 -15.95
N ARG A 269 -13.39 13.26 -16.68
CA ARG A 269 -13.66 13.02 -18.10
C ARG A 269 -15.00 12.35 -18.34
N ASP A 270 -15.28 11.27 -17.61
CA ASP A 270 -16.50 10.47 -17.77
C ASP A 270 -16.93 9.87 -16.41
N PRO A 271 -17.75 10.59 -15.63
CA PRO A 271 -18.26 10.08 -14.37
C PRO A 271 -19.09 8.80 -14.51
N GLN A 272 -19.84 8.66 -15.62
CA GLN A 272 -20.75 7.53 -15.85
C GLN A 272 -19.99 6.25 -16.12
N MET A 273 -18.90 6.32 -16.90
CA MET A 273 -17.99 5.19 -17.09
C MET A 273 -17.39 4.74 -15.75
N VAL A 274 -16.93 5.67 -14.90
CA VAL A 274 -16.37 5.31 -13.59
C VAL A 274 -17.41 4.63 -12.69
N ASP A 275 -18.65 5.11 -12.69
CA ASP A 275 -19.74 4.46 -11.94
C ASP A 275 -20.03 3.04 -12.47
N LEU A 276 -20.07 2.86 -13.79
CA LEU A 276 -20.26 1.54 -14.41
C LEU A 276 -19.13 0.57 -14.05
N VAL A 277 -17.88 1.02 -14.11
CA VAL A 277 -16.70 0.24 -13.69
C VAL A 277 -16.84 -0.23 -12.25
N LEU A 278 -17.18 0.69 -11.34
CA LEU A 278 -17.31 0.41 -9.92
C LEU A 278 -18.50 -0.51 -9.62
N LEU A 279 -19.63 -0.36 -10.31
CA LEU A 279 -20.77 -1.25 -10.16
C LEU A 279 -20.47 -2.65 -10.68
N THR A 280 -19.80 -2.77 -11.82
CA THR A 280 -19.34 -4.06 -12.37
C THR A 280 -18.38 -4.75 -11.40
N ALA A 281 -17.43 -3.98 -10.83
CA ALA A 281 -16.53 -4.49 -9.80
C ALA A 281 -17.28 -4.91 -8.54
N ALA A 282 -18.32 -4.16 -8.13
CA ALA A 282 -19.14 -4.53 -7.00
C ALA A 282 -19.80 -5.90 -7.20
N ASP A 283 -20.41 -6.12 -8.37
CA ASP A 283 -21.08 -7.38 -8.69
C ASP A 283 -20.07 -8.55 -8.80
N TRP A 284 -18.87 -8.30 -9.33
CA TRP A 284 -17.78 -9.27 -9.36
C TRP A 284 -17.28 -9.67 -7.96
N HIS A 285 -17.20 -8.72 -7.03
CA HIS A 285 -16.86 -8.99 -5.63
C HIS A 285 -18.00 -9.71 -4.90
N GLU A 286 -19.24 -9.36 -5.22
CA GLU A 286 -20.45 -9.98 -4.65
C GLU A 286 -20.53 -11.46 -5.03
N SER A 287 -20.23 -11.81 -6.28
CA SER A 287 -20.19 -13.21 -6.74
C SER A 287 -19.11 -14.05 -6.06
N ARG A 288 -18.12 -13.41 -5.43
CA ARG A 288 -17.03 -14.04 -4.66
C ARG A 288 -17.25 -14.00 -3.14
N HIS A 289 -18.40 -13.51 -2.70
CA HIS A 289 -18.72 -13.33 -1.29
C HIS A 289 -17.72 -12.39 -0.57
N ASP A 290 -17.13 -11.42 -1.28
CA ASP A 290 -16.36 -10.34 -0.67
C ASP A 290 -17.21 -9.08 -0.49
N TRP A 291 -18.14 -9.18 0.45
CA TRP A 291 -19.15 -8.17 0.76
C TRP A 291 -18.57 -6.78 1.07
N ILE A 292 -17.39 -6.75 1.70
CA ILE A 292 -16.71 -5.51 2.08
C ILE A 292 -16.21 -4.77 0.84
N ALA A 293 -15.53 -5.49 -0.07
CA ALA A 293 -15.05 -4.89 -1.31
C ALA A 293 -16.21 -4.48 -2.23
N ALA A 294 -17.26 -5.30 -2.31
CA ALA A 294 -18.47 -4.97 -3.07
C ALA A 294 -19.17 -3.70 -2.55
N ALA A 295 -19.34 -3.60 -1.22
CA ALA A 295 -19.92 -2.41 -0.61
C ALA A 295 -19.06 -1.15 -0.81
N SER A 296 -17.72 -1.29 -0.71
CA SER A 296 -16.78 -0.20 -1.00
C SER A 296 -16.96 0.33 -2.43
N CYS A 297 -17.05 -0.57 -3.42
CA CYS A 297 -17.26 -0.19 -4.81
C CYS A 297 -18.61 0.54 -5.00
N ARG A 298 -19.71 0.04 -4.42
CA ARG A 298 -21.02 0.69 -4.46
C ARG A 298 -21.00 2.07 -3.79
N LEU A 299 -20.33 2.21 -2.66
CA LEU A 299 -20.16 3.49 -1.96
C LEU A 299 -19.43 4.51 -2.85
N ARG A 300 -18.32 4.09 -3.46
CA ARG A 300 -17.50 4.93 -4.35
C ARG A 300 -18.22 5.30 -5.66
N ALA A 301 -19.21 4.51 -6.07
CA ALA A 301 -20.12 4.81 -7.17
C ALA A 301 -21.33 5.68 -6.75
N GLY A 302 -21.37 6.18 -5.51
CA GLY A 302 -22.48 7.00 -5.01
C GLY A 302 -23.72 6.22 -4.56
N HIS A 303 -23.71 4.89 -4.62
CA HIS A 303 -24.83 4.03 -4.22
C HIS A 303 -24.75 3.63 -2.74
N GLY A 304 -24.67 4.61 -1.85
CA GLY A 304 -24.51 4.41 -0.40
C GLY A 304 -25.63 3.55 0.22
N GLU A 305 -26.88 3.70 -0.21
CA GLU A 305 -27.97 2.87 0.31
C GLU A 305 -27.84 1.40 -0.10
N ALA A 306 -27.42 1.13 -1.34
CA ALA A 306 -27.21 -0.24 -1.80
C ALA A 306 -26.03 -0.89 -1.07
N ALA A 307 -24.95 -0.14 -0.84
CA ALA A 307 -23.82 -0.57 -0.01
C ALA A 307 -24.28 -0.92 1.41
N ALA A 308 -25.07 -0.05 2.05
CA ALA A 308 -25.62 -0.29 3.37
C ALA A 308 -26.50 -1.54 3.45
N ARG A 309 -27.43 -1.72 2.50
CA ARG A 309 -28.28 -2.92 2.43
C ARG A 309 -27.46 -4.20 2.26
N LEU A 310 -26.42 -4.17 1.43
CA LEU A 310 -25.51 -5.31 1.24
C LEU A 310 -24.78 -5.66 2.55
N LEU A 311 -24.21 -4.65 3.21
CA LEU A 311 -23.53 -4.83 4.50
C LEU A 311 -24.49 -5.38 5.56
N CYS A 312 -25.69 -4.80 5.71
CA CYS A 312 -26.70 -5.28 6.67
C CYS A 312 -27.09 -6.74 6.43
N ARG A 313 -27.31 -7.11 5.17
CA ARG A 313 -27.74 -8.46 4.78
C ARG A 313 -26.68 -9.51 5.12
N HIS A 314 -25.41 -9.18 4.93
CA HIS A 314 -24.29 -10.12 5.09
C HIS A 314 -23.45 -9.88 6.34
N ALA A 315 -23.86 -8.98 7.23
CA ALA A 315 -23.07 -8.60 8.39
C ALA A 315 -22.75 -9.78 9.31
N ASP A 316 -23.67 -10.74 9.53
CA ASP A 316 -23.37 -11.95 10.30
C ASP A 316 -22.17 -12.74 9.74
N GLU A 317 -22.02 -12.79 8.41
CA GLU A 317 -20.89 -13.46 7.76
C GLU A 317 -19.61 -12.63 7.81
N ILE A 318 -19.73 -11.31 7.65
CA ILE A 318 -18.62 -10.38 7.78
C ILE A 318 -18.01 -10.47 9.19
N PHE A 319 -18.86 -10.47 10.23
CA PHE A 319 -18.44 -10.60 11.63
C PHE A 319 -17.91 -11.99 11.98
N ALA A 320 -18.37 -13.04 11.31
CA ALA A 320 -17.85 -14.39 11.51
C ALA A 320 -16.42 -14.56 10.98
N ARG A 321 -15.96 -13.70 10.06
CA ARG A 321 -14.61 -13.70 9.51
C ARG A 321 -13.72 -12.77 10.34
N GLU A 322 -12.67 -13.30 10.96
CA GLU A 322 -11.74 -12.52 11.80
C GLU A 322 -11.14 -11.35 11.01
N GLY A 323 -11.03 -10.17 11.64
CA GLY A 323 -10.33 -8.99 11.11
C GLY A 323 -11.14 -8.08 10.18
N LYS A 324 -12.32 -8.47 9.67
CA LYS A 324 -13.12 -7.62 8.76
C LYS A 324 -14.08 -6.64 9.50
N SER A 325 -14.14 -6.68 10.82
CA SER A 325 -15.02 -5.84 11.65
C SER A 325 -14.61 -4.36 11.68
N GLU A 326 -13.31 -4.05 11.59
CA GLU A 326 -12.82 -2.66 11.55
C GLU A 326 -13.11 -2.00 10.20
N SER A 327 -12.92 -2.74 9.10
CA SER A 327 -13.26 -2.28 7.76
C SER A 327 -14.75 -1.96 7.65
N LEU A 328 -15.62 -2.79 8.24
CA LEU A 328 -17.05 -2.55 8.31
C LEU A 328 -17.39 -1.24 9.06
N ILE A 329 -16.77 -0.99 10.21
CA ILE A 329 -16.98 0.26 10.96
C ILE A 329 -16.58 1.47 10.11
N SER A 330 -15.39 1.41 9.50
CA SER A 330 -14.88 2.51 8.67
C SER A 330 -15.82 2.81 7.51
N MET A 331 -16.34 1.76 6.85
CA MET A 331 -17.27 1.92 5.73
C MET A 331 -18.61 2.51 6.16
N ILE A 332 -19.18 2.02 7.27
CA ILE A 332 -20.46 2.55 7.76
C ILE A 332 -20.32 4.02 8.17
N GLN A 333 -19.18 4.44 8.71
CA GLN A 333 -18.91 5.85 9.03
C GLN A 333 -18.80 6.76 7.80
N GLN A 334 -18.48 6.20 6.63
CA GLN A 334 -18.44 6.94 5.37
C GLN A 334 -19.82 7.08 4.71
N LEU A 335 -20.83 6.35 5.17
CA LEU A 335 -22.20 6.48 4.67
C LEU A 335 -22.82 7.80 5.14
N ALA A 336 -23.75 8.33 4.34
CA ALA A 336 -24.54 9.49 4.71
C ALA A 336 -25.17 9.29 6.11
N PRO A 337 -25.24 10.33 6.96
CA PRO A 337 -25.73 10.21 8.34
C PRO A 337 -27.08 9.51 8.44
N ILE A 338 -27.99 9.76 7.50
CA ILE A 338 -29.31 9.13 7.46
C ILE A 338 -29.25 7.60 7.29
N ILE A 339 -28.23 7.10 6.58
CA ILE A 339 -28.03 5.68 6.32
C ILE A 339 -27.26 5.04 7.47
N SER A 340 -26.18 5.66 7.95
CA SER A 340 -25.38 5.14 9.06
C SER A 340 -26.13 5.13 10.39
N ARG A 341 -27.10 6.03 10.55
CA ARG A 341 -28.03 6.09 11.69
C ARG A 341 -29.31 5.26 11.48
N SER A 342 -29.41 4.46 10.43
CA SER A 342 -30.53 3.50 10.39
C SER A 342 -30.39 2.50 11.55
N PRO A 343 -31.51 2.05 12.17
CA PRO A 343 -31.46 1.14 13.30
C PRO A 343 -30.67 -0.16 13.01
N GLU A 344 -30.78 -0.68 11.79
CA GLU A 344 -30.04 -1.88 11.38
C GLU A 344 -28.52 -1.64 11.34
N ASN A 345 -28.06 -0.50 10.83
CA ASN A 345 -26.65 -0.15 10.81
C ASN A 345 -26.13 0.16 12.22
N LEU A 346 -26.91 0.86 13.04
CA LEU A 346 -26.57 1.11 14.44
C LEU A 346 -26.28 -0.18 15.20
N PHE A 347 -27.10 -1.22 15.03
CA PHE A 347 -26.85 -2.52 15.64
C PHE A 347 -25.44 -3.04 15.32
N TRP A 348 -25.04 -3.00 14.04
CA TRP A 348 -23.75 -3.52 13.60
C TRP A 348 -22.57 -2.65 14.06
N ILE A 349 -22.70 -1.32 14.01
CA ILE A 349 -21.68 -0.40 14.54
C ILE A 349 -21.51 -0.64 16.04
N SER A 350 -22.59 -0.59 16.80
CA SER A 350 -22.59 -0.73 18.27
C SER A 350 -22.05 -2.08 18.69
N ARG A 351 -22.45 -3.15 18.00
CA ARG A 351 -21.87 -4.49 18.20
C ARG A 351 -20.37 -4.47 17.99
N SER A 352 -19.89 -3.95 16.86
CA SER A 352 -18.46 -3.92 16.57
C SER A 352 -17.69 -3.16 17.65
N VAL A 353 -18.17 -1.96 18.03
CA VAL A 353 -17.57 -1.13 19.08
C VAL A 353 -17.52 -1.86 20.44
N VAL A 354 -18.58 -2.58 20.82
CA VAL A 354 -18.60 -3.46 22.00
C VAL A 354 -17.53 -4.54 21.92
N PHE A 355 -17.37 -5.19 20.77
CA PHE A 355 -16.37 -6.26 20.59
C PHE A 355 -14.93 -5.74 20.70
N HIS A 356 -14.67 -4.47 20.37
CA HIS A 356 -13.37 -3.81 20.59
C HIS A 356 -13.24 -3.23 22.01
N GLY A 357 -14.25 -3.39 22.87
CA GLY A 357 -14.21 -3.02 24.29
C GLY A 357 -14.58 -1.58 24.62
N ASP A 358 -15.03 -0.78 23.65
CA ASP A 358 -15.42 0.63 23.88
C ASP A 358 -16.92 0.74 24.19
N PHE A 359 -17.32 0.19 25.34
CA PHE A 359 -18.72 0.16 25.78
C PHE A 359 -19.32 1.58 25.93
N GLY A 360 -18.51 2.57 26.31
CA GLY A 360 -18.97 3.96 26.46
C GLY A 360 -19.36 4.59 25.13
N ARG A 361 -18.62 4.33 24.05
CA ARG A 361 -19.00 4.77 22.71
C ARG A 361 -20.23 4.03 22.19
N ALA A 362 -20.33 2.73 22.42
CA ALA A 362 -21.49 1.96 22.02
C ALA A 362 -22.78 2.43 22.73
N ALA A 363 -22.71 2.80 24.01
CA ALA A 363 -23.83 3.38 24.74
C ALA A 363 -24.31 4.69 24.09
N ARG A 364 -23.40 5.64 23.81
CA ARG A 364 -23.75 6.91 23.15
C ARG A 364 -24.36 6.73 21.76
N LEU A 365 -23.99 5.68 21.04
CA LEU A 365 -24.53 5.40 19.71
C LEU A 365 -25.99 4.93 19.72
N ILE A 366 -26.45 4.33 20.82
CA ILE A 366 -27.82 3.79 20.94
C ILE A 366 -28.73 4.61 21.87
N ASP A 367 -28.19 5.63 22.53
CA ASP A 367 -28.90 6.50 23.48
C ASP A 367 -29.81 7.53 22.78
N ASP A 368 -29.70 7.67 21.46
CA ASP A 368 -30.50 8.58 20.63
C ASP A 368 -31.85 7.91 20.25
N PRO A 369 -32.99 8.31 20.86
CA PRO A 369 -34.28 7.62 20.71
C PRO A 369 -34.87 7.74 19.30
N ASP A 370 -34.55 8.81 18.57
CA ASP A 370 -34.98 9.01 17.18
C ASP A 370 -34.31 7.99 16.24
N THR A 371 -33.18 7.42 16.68
CA THR A 371 -32.34 6.53 15.89
C THR A 371 -32.72 5.05 16.05
N VAL A 372 -33.52 4.70 17.05
CA VAL A 372 -33.92 3.32 17.37
C VAL A 372 -35.30 2.96 16.80
N SER A 373 -36.10 3.96 16.43
CA SER A 373 -37.55 3.82 16.22
C SER A 373 -37.99 3.33 14.81
N GLY A 374 -37.10 2.76 13.99
CA GLY A 374 -37.37 2.62 12.54
C GLY A 374 -36.94 1.34 11.82
N GLY A 375 -36.80 0.17 12.48
CA GLY A 375 -36.66 -1.11 11.74
C GLY A 375 -35.54 -2.08 12.14
N ALA A 376 -34.79 -1.86 13.22
CA ALA A 376 -33.98 -2.94 13.79
C ALA A 376 -34.93 -3.92 14.50
N SER A 377 -34.77 -5.23 14.27
CA SER A 377 -35.46 -6.23 15.09
C SER A 377 -35.30 -5.86 16.57
N PRO A 378 -36.39 -5.67 17.34
CA PRO A 378 -36.32 -5.28 18.75
C PRO A 378 -35.33 -6.14 19.56
N LEU A 379 -35.22 -7.42 19.18
CA LEU A 379 -34.28 -8.38 19.73
C LEU A 379 -32.81 -7.99 19.47
N ARG A 380 -32.46 -7.44 18.32
CA ARG A 380 -31.09 -6.99 18.03
C ARG A 380 -30.68 -5.84 18.94
N MET A 381 -31.56 -4.87 19.18
CA MET A 381 -31.27 -3.76 20.08
C MET A 381 -31.21 -4.19 21.55
N GLN A 382 -32.11 -5.07 21.97
CA GLN A 382 -32.03 -5.72 23.29
C GLN A 382 -30.69 -6.45 23.49
N LEU A 383 -30.17 -7.12 22.46
CA LEU A 383 -28.87 -7.78 22.52
C LEU A 383 -27.72 -6.80 22.80
N ILE A 384 -27.74 -5.62 22.18
CA ILE A 384 -26.74 -4.58 22.44
C ILE A 384 -26.86 -4.07 23.88
N ASN A 385 -28.08 -3.85 24.37
CA ASN A 385 -28.31 -3.45 25.77
C ASN A 385 -27.76 -4.50 26.76
N ILE A 386 -27.95 -5.79 26.50
CA ILE A 386 -27.39 -6.87 27.31
C ILE A 386 -25.85 -6.85 27.26
N LEU A 387 -25.26 -6.60 26.09
CA LEU A 387 -23.81 -6.48 25.93
C LEU A 387 -23.22 -5.26 26.65
N LEU A 388 -23.92 -4.12 26.64
CA LEU A 388 -23.54 -2.93 27.38
C LEU A 388 -23.66 -3.15 28.89
N ALA A 389 -24.76 -3.76 29.35
CA ALA A 389 -24.93 -4.15 30.75
C ALA A 389 -23.78 -5.07 31.21
N PHE A 390 -23.31 -5.98 30.35
CA PHE A 390 -22.10 -6.76 30.65
C PHE A 390 -20.85 -5.89 30.75
N GLY A 391 -20.64 -4.97 29.81
CA GLY A 391 -19.50 -4.03 29.81
C GLY A 391 -19.46 -3.10 31.03
N PHE A 392 -20.62 -2.66 31.51
CA PHE A 392 -20.78 -1.85 32.73
C PHE A 392 -20.92 -2.68 34.02
N GLU A 393 -20.70 -4.00 33.94
CA GLU A 393 -20.73 -4.92 35.08
C GLU A 393 -22.12 -5.07 35.79
N GLU A 394 -23.21 -4.76 35.09
CA GLU A 394 -24.62 -4.94 35.53
C GLU A 394 -25.08 -6.41 35.39
N PHE A 395 -24.38 -7.36 36.03
CA PHE A 395 -24.57 -8.80 35.78
C PHE A 395 -25.96 -9.37 36.12
N ASP A 396 -26.71 -8.75 37.04
CA ASP A 396 -28.09 -9.18 37.32
C ASP A 396 -29.03 -8.89 36.15
N ARG A 397 -28.87 -7.72 35.53
CA ARG A 397 -29.59 -7.32 34.33
C ARG A 397 -29.25 -8.22 33.15
N VAL A 398 -27.96 -8.50 32.93
CA VAL A 398 -27.50 -9.46 31.90
C VAL A 398 -28.18 -10.82 32.04
N ARG A 399 -28.33 -11.33 33.27
CA ARG A 399 -28.96 -12.63 33.53
C ARG A 399 -30.45 -12.62 33.23
N GLN A 400 -31.16 -11.59 33.72
CA GLN A 400 -32.61 -11.48 33.56
C GLN A 400 -32.98 -11.24 32.09
N GLU A 401 -32.35 -10.26 31.46
CA GLU A 401 -32.64 -9.87 30.08
C GLU A 401 -32.11 -10.90 29.09
N GLY A 402 -30.92 -11.47 29.31
CA GLY A 402 -30.36 -12.43 28.36
C GLY A 402 -31.04 -13.80 28.37
N ALA A 403 -31.58 -14.25 29.51
CA ALA A 403 -32.39 -15.47 29.55
C ALA A 403 -33.71 -15.28 28.78
N ARG A 404 -34.35 -14.13 28.94
CA ARG A 404 -35.55 -13.75 28.21
C ARG A 404 -35.28 -13.63 26.70
N TRP A 405 -34.19 -12.97 26.35
CA TRP A 405 -33.76 -12.79 24.96
C TRP A 405 -33.53 -14.12 24.24
N LEU A 406 -32.93 -15.12 24.91
CA LEU A 406 -32.71 -16.44 24.30
C LEU A 406 -34.01 -17.14 23.91
N VAL A 407 -35.04 -17.04 24.76
CA VAL A 407 -36.37 -17.59 24.49
C VAL A 407 -37.02 -16.85 23.32
N GLU A 408 -37.05 -15.52 23.38
CA GLU A 408 -37.67 -14.71 22.32
C GLU A 408 -36.93 -14.83 20.96
N ALA A 409 -35.60 -15.02 20.98
CA ALA A 409 -34.80 -15.19 19.77
C ALA A 409 -34.98 -16.56 19.10
N GLU A 410 -35.43 -17.58 19.83
CA GLU A 410 -35.78 -18.90 19.28
C GLU A 410 -37.08 -18.86 18.50
N ASP A 411 -38.05 -18.09 18.99
CA ASP A 411 -39.37 -17.94 18.37
C ASP A 411 -39.35 -17.01 17.13
N ALA A 412 -38.42 -16.05 17.07
CA ALA A 412 -38.33 -15.04 16.00
C ALA A 412 -37.61 -15.49 14.70
N ALA A 413 -37.71 -16.78 14.35
CA ALA A 413 -36.83 -17.57 13.46
C ALA A 413 -36.28 -16.92 12.16
N PRO A 414 -36.98 -16.03 11.40
CA PRO A 414 -36.42 -15.42 10.19
C PRO A 414 -35.56 -14.17 10.44
N SER A 415 -35.75 -13.45 11.55
CA SER A 415 -35.20 -12.09 11.74
C SER A 415 -33.77 -12.05 12.31
N ILE A 416 -33.34 -13.16 12.93
CA ILE A 416 -32.01 -13.33 13.52
C ILE A 416 -31.29 -14.42 12.73
N GLY A 417 -30.06 -14.17 12.28
CA GLY A 417 -29.31 -15.17 11.52
C GLY A 417 -29.06 -16.45 12.34
N PRO A 418 -29.16 -17.65 11.75
CA PRO A 418 -28.95 -18.92 12.46
C PRO A 418 -27.55 -19.05 13.09
N ARG A 419 -26.53 -18.40 12.50
CA ARG A 419 -25.18 -18.31 13.04
C ARG A 419 -25.10 -17.45 14.30
N LEU A 420 -25.85 -16.35 14.35
CA LEU A 420 -25.88 -15.51 15.53
C LEU A 420 -26.50 -16.25 16.71
N ARG A 421 -27.62 -16.95 16.48
CA ARG A 421 -28.28 -17.79 17.49
C ARG A 421 -27.35 -18.87 18.05
N SER A 422 -26.66 -19.60 17.17
CA SER A 422 -25.76 -20.68 17.58
C SER A 422 -24.51 -20.16 18.32
N HIS A 423 -23.94 -19.03 17.89
CA HIS A 423 -22.84 -18.38 18.61
C HIS A 423 -23.24 -17.97 20.03
N TRP A 424 -24.44 -17.40 20.20
CA TRP A 424 -24.91 -16.96 21.51
C TRP A 424 -25.26 -18.11 22.45
N ARG A 425 -26.03 -19.10 21.96
CA ARG A 425 -26.39 -20.30 22.72
C ARG A 425 -25.15 -21.10 23.15
N CYS A 426 -24.22 -21.36 22.24
CA CYS A 426 -23.13 -22.32 22.48
C CYS A 426 -21.84 -21.71 23.05
N ARG A 427 -21.58 -20.42 22.81
CA ARG A 427 -20.28 -19.79 23.15
C ARG A 427 -20.39 -18.59 24.08
N ALA A 428 -21.19 -17.59 23.71
CA ALA A 428 -21.22 -16.32 24.44
C ALA A 428 -21.94 -16.45 25.79
N TRP A 429 -23.15 -17.01 25.81
CA TRP A 429 -23.97 -17.08 27.02
C TRP A 429 -23.34 -17.90 28.17
N PRO A 430 -22.80 -19.10 27.96
CA PRO A 430 -22.15 -19.87 29.03
C PRO A 430 -20.86 -19.21 29.55
N SER A 431 -20.21 -18.38 28.72
CA SER A 431 -18.98 -17.65 29.08
C SER A 431 -19.31 -16.41 29.90
N LEU A 432 -20.30 -15.61 29.49
CA LEU A 432 -20.79 -14.44 30.23
C LEU A 432 -21.25 -14.81 31.65
N ILE A 433 -22.00 -15.92 31.80
CA ILE A 433 -22.43 -16.43 33.11
C ILE A 433 -21.24 -16.86 33.98
N ARG A 434 -20.26 -17.55 33.40
CA ARG A 434 -19.05 -17.98 34.11
C ARG A 434 -18.22 -16.79 34.59
N SER A 435 -18.00 -15.80 33.74
CA SER A 435 -17.27 -14.57 34.07
C SER A 435 -17.96 -13.75 35.17
N GLY A 436 -19.29 -13.63 35.13
CA GLY A 436 -20.07 -12.97 36.18
C GLY A 436 -20.00 -13.68 37.54
N ARG A 437 -20.01 -15.03 37.55
CA ARG A 437 -19.82 -15.82 38.79
C ARG A 437 -18.41 -15.65 39.37
N GLN A 438 -17.39 -15.65 38.52
CA GLN A 438 -15.99 -15.54 38.92
C GLN A 438 -15.64 -14.13 39.46
N ARG A 439 -16.21 -13.07 38.88
CA ARG A 439 -16.05 -11.69 39.39
C ARG A 439 -16.80 -11.43 40.70
N ARG A 440 -17.97 -12.05 40.92
CA ARG A 440 -18.65 -12.03 42.24
C ARG A 440 -17.84 -12.71 43.33
N SER A 441 -17.16 -13.82 43.03
CA SER A 441 -16.32 -14.49 44.03
C SER A 441 -15.10 -13.64 44.42
N ILE A 442 -14.58 -12.82 43.51
CA ILE A 442 -13.46 -11.90 43.78
C ILE A 442 -13.92 -10.67 44.57
N SER A 443 -15.13 -10.15 44.29
CA SER A 443 -15.70 -8.97 44.98
C SER A 443 -16.35 -9.30 46.33
N HIS A 444 -16.63 -10.57 46.63
CA HIS A 444 -17.13 -11.03 47.95
C HIS A 444 -16.06 -11.68 48.85
N ALA A 445 -14.77 -11.60 48.50
CA ALA A 445 -13.71 -11.99 49.43
C ALA A 445 -13.66 -10.97 50.60
N PRO A 446 -13.83 -11.40 51.87
CA PRO A 446 -13.84 -10.47 52.99
C PRO A 446 -12.44 -9.86 53.16
N ARG A 447 -12.34 -8.52 53.10
CA ARG A 447 -11.15 -7.78 53.51
C ARG A 447 -10.85 -8.09 54.98
N ARG A 448 -9.97 -9.05 55.25
CA ARG A 448 -9.36 -9.22 56.58
C ARG A 448 -8.55 -7.96 56.88
N ARG A 449 -9.07 -7.12 57.78
CA ARG A 449 -8.29 -6.08 58.45
C ARG A 449 -7.15 -6.76 59.21
N ARG A 450 -5.90 -6.55 58.78
CA ARG A 450 -4.73 -6.74 59.64
C ARG A 450 -4.34 -5.38 60.19
N THR A 451 -4.59 -5.20 61.47
CA THR A 451 -3.95 -4.24 62.36
C THR A 451 -2.48 -4.60 62.50
N THR A 452 -1.58 -3.64 62.25
CA THR A 452 -0.37 -3.37 63.05
C THR A 452 0.21 -2.02 62.64
N ALA A 453 0.60 -1.24 63.64
CA ALA A 453 1.18 0.09 63.53
C ALA A 453 2.72 0.04 63.38
N ASN A 454 3.25 1.07 62.69
CA ASN A 454 4.58 1.70 62.73
C ASN A 454 5.88 0.89 62.67
N ILE A 455 6.77 1.26 61.73
CA ILE A 455 8.02 2.03 61.96
C ILE A 455 8.69 2.40 60.60
N SER A 456 8.90 3.71 60.39
CA SER A 456 9.99 4.48 59.73
C SER A 456 10.49 4.24 58.27
N ALA A 457 10.58 5.38 57.56
CA ALA A 457 10.98 5.77 56.17
C ALA A 457 12.46 5.52 55.73
N PRO A 458 13.02 6.04 54.59
CA PRO A 458 12.50 6.50 53.26
C PRO A 458 13.28 5.96 52.00
N GLY A 459 12.76 6.15 50.78
CA GLY A 459 13.62 6.40 49.58
C GLY A 459 13.29 5.72 48.24
N SER A 460 12.95 6.54 47.23
CA SER A 460 13.01 6.29 45.74
C SER A 460 11.86 5.51 45.06
N PRO A 461 11.71 5.60 43.72
CA PRO A 461 11.02 6.64 42.97
C PRO A 461 9.68 6.16 42.34
N SER A 462 8.91 7.14 41.90
CA SER A 462 7.64 7.03 41.18
C SER A 462 7.64 5.99 40.04
N SER A 463 6.84 4.94 40.20
CA SER A 463 6.40 4.04 39.12
C SER A 463 5.07 4.55 38.53
N PRO A 464 4.83 4.39 37.21
CA PRO A 464 3.65 4.94 36.52
C PRO A 464 2.37 4.17 36.88
N PRO A 465 1.17 4.74 36.66
CA PRO A 465 -0.07 4.03 36.91
C PRO A 465 -0.16 2.80 36.00
N CYS A 466 -0.42 1.66 36.62
CA CYS A 466 -0.52 0.35 36.00
C CYS A 466 -1.80 0.26 35.13
N ASN A 467 -1.81 0.94 33.98
CA ASN A 467 -2.76 0.66 32.90
C ASN A 467 -2.24 -0.52 32.08
N ARG A 468 -2.41 -1.73 32.61
CA ARG A 468 -2.18 -2.96 31.86
C ARG A 468 -3.37 -3.89 32.02
N TRP A 469 -4.50 -3.46 31.45
CA TRP A 469 -5.59 -4.36 31.09
C TRP A 469 -5.08 -5.32 30.00
N LYS A 470 -4.63 -6.51 30.39
CA LYS A 470 -4.50 -7.62 29.45
C LYS A 470 -5.94 -8.05 29.08
N PRO A 471 -6.32 -8.11 27.79
CA PRO A 471 -7.61 -8.65 27.42
C PRO A 471 -7.61 -10.16 27.73
N ALA A 472 -8.25 -10.52 28.83
CA ALA A 472 -8.59 -11.90 29.16
C ALA A 472 -9.78 -12.34 28.30
N CYS A 473 -9.56 -12.41 26.99
CA CYS A 473 -10.44 -13.02 25.98
C CYS A 473 -9.58 -13.38 24.76
N ARG A 474 -8.54 -14.19 24.95
CA ARG A 474 -7.98 -14.98 23.85
C ARG A 474 -8.96 -16.13 23.61
N TRP A 475 -9.88 -15.92 22.69
CA TRP A 475 -10.70 -16.98 22.12
C TRP A 475 -9.78 -17.88 21.29
N MET A 476 -9.45 -19.06 21.82
CA MET A 476 -8.60 -20.04 21.12
C MET A 476 -9.33 -20.62 19.89
N PRO A 477 -8.63 -20.80 18.76
CA PRO A 477 -9.10 -21.63 17.65
C PRO A 477 -8.84 -23.12 17.94
N CYS A 478 -9.64 -23.96 17.29
CA CYS A 478 -9.49 -25.41 17.28
C CYS A 478 -8.14 -25.79 16.66
N ALA A 479 -7.33 -26.56 17.38
CA ALA A 479 -6.18 -27.24 16.82
C ALA A 479 -6.69 -28.40 15.93
N SER A 480 -6.55 -28.27 14.62
CA SER A 480 -6.34 -29.41 13.74
C SER A 480 -4.84 -29.55 13.53
N SER A 481 -4.33 -30.70 13.96
CA SER A 481 -2.97 -31.20 13.87
C SER A 481 -2.33 -31.07 12.49
N SER A 482 -1.15 -30.43 12.43
CA SER A 482 -0.04 -30.88 11.59
C SER A 482 1.30 -30.38 12.13
N THR A 483 2.13 -31.34 12.47
CA THR A 483 3.53 -31.34 12.92
C THR A 483 4.45 -30.54 11.97
N PHE A 484 5.42 -29.77 12.48
CA PHE A 484 6.89 -30.02 12.34
C PHE A 484 7.78 -28.81 12.74
N CYS A 485 8.80 -29.13 13.54
CA CYS A 485 10.13 -28.51 13.77
C CYS A 485 10.36 -27.01 14.00
N ARG A 486 10.73 -26.70 15.25
CA ARG A 486 11.77 -25.71 15.60
C ARG A 486 13.15 -26.19 15.14
N LYS A 487 13.97 -25.27 14.63
CA LYS A 487 15.39 -25.17 15.00
C LYS A 487 15.87 -23.72 14.92
N SER A 488 16.50 -23.29 16.01
CA SER A 488 17.03 -21.97 16.31
C SER A 488 18.48 -21.88 15.87
N ILE A 489 18.91 -20.75 15.27
CA ILE A 489 20.33 -20.30 15.16
C ILE A 489 20.29 -18.76 15.15
N GLN A 490 20.56 -18.09 16.28
CA GLN A 490 21.84 -17.42 16.65
C GLN A 490 22.29 -16.28 15.71
N ALA A 491 22.13 -15.03 16.20
CA ALA A 491 23.03 -13.89 15.94
C ALA A 491 24.26 -13.99 16.90
N PRO A 492 25.36 -13.18 16.85
CA PRO A 492 25.55 -11.80 16.30
C PRO A 492 26.99 -11.60 15.68
N PRO A 493 27.73 -10.46 15.72
CA PRO A 493 27.45 -9.01 15.89
C PRO A 493 28.16 -8.03 14.90
N SER A 494 27.75 -6.75 14.94
CA SER A 494 28.51 -5.47 14.85
C SER A 494 29.31 -5.02 13.60
N GLY A 495 29.05 -3.77 13.16
CA GLY A 495 29.99 -2.90 12.44
C GLY A 495 29.38 -1.65 11.78
N ARG A 496 29.54 -0.46 12.39
CA ARG A 496 29.38 0.91 11.82
C ARG A 496 30.78 1.42 11.41
N PRO A 497 30.99 2.37 10.46
CA PRO A 497 30.55 3.79 10.53
C PRO A 497 30.12 4.45 9.18
N SER A 498 29.06 5.29 9.14
CA SER A 498 28.99 6.78 9.03
C SER A 498 29.61 7.49 7.80
N ASN A 499 28.75 8.22 7.05
CA ASN A 499 28.89 9.56 6.41
C ASN A 499 28.25 9.60 5.00
N SER A 500 27.07 10.21 4.84
CA SER A 500 26.78 11.63 4.56
C SER A 500 26.81 12.00 3.07
N CYS A 501 25.63 12.36 2.54
CA CYS A 501 25.32 13.47 1.62
C CYS A 501 24.26 13.06 0.58
N GLY A 502 23.04 13.55 0.79
CA GLY A 502 21.89 13.28 -0.07
C GLY A 502 21.76 14.29 -1.21
N ARG A 503 21.36 13.79 -2.39
CA ARG A 503 20.82 14.55 -3.54
C ARG A 503 19.67 13.74 -4.20
N PRO A 504 18.73 14.39 -4.90
CA PRO A 504 17.40 13.84 -5.18
C PRO A 504 17.40 12.87 -6.36
N VAL A 505 16.56 11.84 -6.28
CA VAL A 505 16.50 10.72 -7.23
C VAL A 505 15.32 10.88 -8.18
N SER A 506 15.65 10.98 -9.48
CA SER A 506 14.77 10.77 -10.62
C SER A 506 14.30 9.31 -10.67
N THR A 507 13.11 9.07 -11.20
CA THR A 507 12.64 7.71 -11.49
C THR A 507 13.43 7.17 -12.68
N THR A 508 14.08 6.02 -12.53
CA THR A 508 15.11 5.56 -13.48
C THR A 508 14.99 4.06 -13.69
N THR A 509 14.65 3.56 -14.88
CA THR A 509 14.95 2.15 -15.17
C THR A 509 16.45 2.03 -15.36
N VAL A 510 17.19 1.42 -14.44
CA VAL A 510 18.65 1.21 -14.60
C VAL A 510 18.85 -0.08 -15.39
N LEU A 511 19.38 0.04 -16.60
CA LEU A 511 20.00 -1.09 -17.29
C LEU A 511 21.43 -1.21 -16.81
N SER A 512 21.75 -2.23 -16.02
CA SER A 512 23.14 -2.59 -15.74
C SER A 512 23.52 -3.68 -16.74
N ILE A 513 24.40 -3.36 -17.69
CA ILE A 513 25.00 -4.36 -18.58
C ILE A 513 26.41 -4.67 -18.05
N GLY A 514 26.55 -5.76 -17.28
CA GLY A 514 27.78 -6.14 -16.59
C GLY A 514 27.94 -7.64 -16.38
N ARG A 515 29.10 -8.19 -16.79
CA ARG A 515 29.44 -9.62 -16.92
C ARG A 515 29.67 -10.34 -15.58
N GLN A 516 29.27 -11.61 -15.55
CA GLN A 516 29.72 -12.65 -14.61
C GLN A 516 31.25 -12.73 -14.49
N GLY A 517 31.69 -12.90 -13.24
CA GLY A 517 33.06 -13.13 -12.79
C GLY A 517 33.10 -12.99 -11.29
#